data_AF-A0A7V8AGV7-F1
#
_entry.id   AF-A0A7V8AGV7-F1
#
_cell.length_a   1.000
_cell.length_b   1.000
_cell.length_c   1.000
_cell.angle_alpha   90.00
_cell.angle_beta   90.00
_cell.angle_gamma   90.00
#
_symmetry.space_group_name_H-M   'P 1'
#
loop_
_entity.id
_entity.type
_entity.pdbx_description
1 polymer ?
#
loop_
_entity_poly.entity_id
_entity_poly.type
_entity_poly.pdbx_seq_one_letter_code
_entity_poly.pdbx_strand_id
1 'polypeptide(L)'
;MKRTLILVFAAGLGGSLMALPADAAKGRRGEGKGVCAEDIQKLCKDVKPGEGRMRDCLQKNIKKLSEECQTRQEKVKERLELRNKAADAKKG
;
A
#
# COMPACT_ATOMS: atom_id res chain seq x y z
N MET A 1 51.45 2.07 21.43
CA MET A 1 51.87 1.34 22.65
C MET A 1 50.71 1.42 23.63
N LYS A 2 49.86 0.38 23.59
CA LYS A 2 49.65 -0.57 24.69
C LYS A 2 48.89 0.13 25.83
N ARG A 3 47.61 -0.15 26.10
CA ARG A 3 46.98 -1.47 26.28
C ARG A 3 45.46 -1.28 26.10
N THR A 4 44.79 -1.84 25.11
CA THR A 4 44.29 -3.24 25.11
C THR A 4 43.99 -3.76 26.51
N LEU A 5 42.79 -3.47 26.99
CA LEU A 5 42.06 -4.16 28.07
C LEU A 5 40.64 -3.56 28.02
N ILE A 6 39.78 -3.93 27.05
CA ILE A 6 39.00 -5.17 27.08
C ILE A 6 38.79 -5.64 28.54
N LEU A 7 37.95 -4.91 29.27
CA LEU A 7 37.06 -5.47 30.29
C LEU A 7 35.66 -5.31 29.70
N VAL A 8 35.27 -6.17 28.77
CA VAL A 8 34.49 -7.38 29.11
C VAL A 8 33.35 -7.04 30.05
N PHE A 9 32.16 -6.85 29.45
CA PHE A 9 30.95 -7.54 29.88
C PHE A 9 30.78 -7.70 31.39
N ALA A 10 30.37 -6.64 32.07
CA ALA A 10 29.65 -6.77 33.34
C ALA A 10 28.17 -6.46 33.07
N ALA A 11 27.42 -7.55 32.91
CA ALA A 11 25.97 -7.67 32.89
C ALA A 11 25.20 -6.48 33.49
N GLY A 12 24.78 -5.55 32.61
CA GLY A 12 23.65 -4.66 32.88
C GLY A 12 22.36 -5.39 32.56
N LEU A 13 21.76 -6.03 33.56
CA LEU A 13 20.38 -6.52 33.53
C LEU A 13 19.43 -5.32 33.52
N GLY A 14 19.26 -4.71 32.35
CA GLY A 14 18.38 -3.57 32.12
C GLY A 14 17.95 -3.55 30.65
N GLY A 15 16.99 -4.40 30.31
CA GLY A 15 16.49 -4.55 28.95
C GLY A 15 15.87 -3.26 28.41
N SER A 16 16.40 -2.79 27.28
CA SER A 16 15.59 -2.63 26.08
C SER A 16 16.49 -2.70 24.86
N LEU A 17 16.79 -3.95 24.48
CA LEU A 17 16.88 -4.29 23.08
C LEU A 17 15.53 -3.90 22.45
N MET A 18 15.45 -2.71 21.88
CA MET A 18 14.44 -2.37 20.88
C MET A 18 15.16 -1.87 19.63
N ALA A 19 15.99 -2.76 19.07
CA ALA A 19 16.10 -2.83 17.63
C ALA A 19 14.71 -3.21 17.11
N LEU A 20 13.85 -2.21 16.87
CA LEU A 20 12.70 -2.40 16.00
C LEU A 20 13.26 -2.57 14.59
N PRO A 21 13.22 -3.78 13.98
CA PRO A 21 13.42 -3.86 12.56
C PRO A 21 12.38 -2.95 11.92
N ALA A 22 12.80 -2.13 10.96
CA ALA A 22 11.86 -1.48 10.06
C ALA A 22 11.13 -2.59 9.33
N ASP A 23 9.97 -3.00 9.85
CA ASP A 23 9.09 -3.95 9.20
C ASP A 23 8.74 -3.33 7.86
N ALA A 24 9.37 -3.86 6.81
CA ALA A 24 9.09 -3.50 5.45
C ALA A 24 7.59 -3.69 5.24
N ALA A 25 6.85 -2.58 5.30
CA ALA A 25 5.48 -2.48 4.81
C ALA A 25 5.55 -2.67 3.29
N LYS A 26 5.73 -3.92 2.89
CA LYS A 26 5.70 -4.38 1.51
C LYS A 26 4.25 -4.22 1.09
N GLY A 27 3.94 -3.00 0.63
CA GLY A 27 2.65 -2.65 0.09
C GLY A 27 2.27 -3.72 -0.91
N ARG A 28 1.12 -4.35 -0.68
CA ARG A 28 0.52 -5.33 -1.59
C ARG A 28 0.22 -4.64 -2.92
N ARG A 29 1.24 -4.53 -3.78
CA ARG A 29 1.07 -4.29 -5.20
C ARG A 29 0.49 -5.59 -5.74
N GLY A 30 -0.84 -5.66 -5.73
CA GLY A 30 -1.60 -6.80 -6.21
C GLY A 30 -1.31 -7.00 -7.70
N GLU A 31 -0.32 -7.84 -7.97
CA GLU A 31 -0.03 -8.38 -9.29
C GLU A 31 -0.89 -9.63 -9.43
N GLY A 32 -2.11 -9.40 -9.87
CA GLY A 32 -3.06 -10.43 -10.24
C GLY A 32 -3.95 -9.77 -11.25
N LYS A 33 -4.06 -10.35 -12.45
CA LYS A 33 -4.93 -9.88 -13.54
C LYS A 33 -6.23 -9.37 -12.92
N GLY A 34 -6.35 -8.05 -12.83
CA GLY A 34 -7.39 -7.45 -12.02
C GLY A 34 -8.74 -7.82 -12.62
N VAL A 35 -9.79 -7.86 -11.81
CA VAL A 35 -11.18 -8.04 -12.28
C VAL A 35 -11.53 -7.04 -13.42
N CYS A 36 -10.83 -5.91 -13.49
CA CYS A 36 -10.97 -4.89 -14.52
C CYS A 36 -10.00 -5.04 -15.71
N ALA A 37 -9.24 -6.13 -15.85
CA ALA A 37 -8.18 -6.23 -16.84
C ALA A 37 -8.69 -6.14 -18.28
N GLU A 38 -9.83 -6.80 -18.58
CA GLU A 38 -10.44 -6.72 -19.90
C GLU A 38 -11.02 -5.34 -20.17
N ASP A 39 -11.70 -4.73 -19.19
CA ASP A 39 -12.22 -3.37 -19.31
C ASP A 39 -11.10 -2.34 -19.53
N ILE A 40 -9.96 -2.52 -18.86
CA ILE A 40 -8.77 -1.70 -19.06
C ILE A 40 -8.27 -1.81 -20.50
N GLN A 41 -8.18 -3.02 -21.06
CA GLN A 41 -7.72 -3.22 -22.43
C GLN A 41 -8.71 -2.64 -23.46
N LYS A 42 -10.01 -2.71 -23.19
CA LYS A 42 -11.06 -2.22 -24.10
C LYS A 42 -11.22 -0.70 -24.04
N LEU A 43 -11.14 -0.10 -22.85
CA LEU A 43 -11.55 1.29 -22.60
C LEU A 43 -10.39 2.23 -22.23
N CYS A 44 -9.29 1.69 -21.69
CA CYS A 44 -8.21 2.46 -21.09
C CYS A 44 -6.82 2.11 -21.66
N LYS A 45 -6.74 1.48 -22.84
CA LYS A 45 -5.47 1.02 -23.43
C LYS A 45 -4.45 2.14 -23.66
N ASP A 46 -4.92 3.35 -23.95
CA ASP A 46 -4.07 4.52 -24.23
C ASP A 46 -3.70 5.30 -22.94
N VAL A 47 -4.19 4.85 -21.78
CA VAL A 47 -3.93 5.50 -20.50
C VAL A 47 -2.61 5.02 -19.94
N LYS A 48 -1.66 5.95 -19.82
CA LYS A 48 -0.37 5.66 -19.18
C LYS A 48 -0.60 5.25 -17.71
N PRO A 49 -0.05 4.11 -17.26
CA PRO A 49 -0.13 3.69 -15.86
C PRO A 49 0.48 4.71 -14.89
N GLY A 50 0.14 4.58 -13.61
CA GLY A 50 0.62 5.47 -12.54
C GLY A 50 -0.35 6.60 -12.18
N GLU A 51 -0.05 7.26 -11.05
CA GLU A 51 -0.73 8.49 -10.58
C GLU A 51 -2.26 8.38 -10.46
N GLY A 52 -2.81 7.17 -10.34
CA GLY A 52 -4.25 6.97 -10.28
C GLY A 52 -4.98 7.08 -11.63
N ARG A 53 -4.29 7.41 -12.74
CA ARG A 53 -4.93 7.61 -14.06
C ARG A 53 -5.77 6.43 -14.54
N MET A 54 -5.33 5.21 -14.24
CA MET A 54 -6.10 3.99 -14.57
C MET A 54 -7.43 3.92 -13.79
N ARG A 55 -7.42 4.35 -12.52
CA ARG A 55 -8.66 4.42 -11.72
C ARG A 55 -9.59 5.48 -12.29
N ASP A 56 -9.06 6.65 -12.63
CA ASP A 56 -9.85 7.73 -13.22
C ASP A 56 -10.48 7.31 -14.55
N CYS A 57 -9.72 6.60 -15.39
CA CYS A 57 -10.26 6.07 -16.65
C CYS A 57 -11.41 5.09 -16.42
N LEU A 58 -11.24 4.14 -15.49
CA LEU A 58 -12.30 3.19 -15.15
C LEU A 58 -13.52 3.93 -14.56
N GLN A 59 -13.31 4.92 -13.70
CA GLN A 59 -14.39 5.67 -13.08
C GLN A 59 -15.18 6.54 -14.08
N LYS A 60 -14.50 7.17 -15.05
CA LYS A 60 -15.16 7.88 -16.16
C LYS A 60 -16.00 6.96 -17.03
N ASN A 61 -15.59 5.69 -17.14
CA ASN A 61 -16.28 4.68 -17.93
C ASN A 61 -17.12 3.72 -17.08
N ILE A 62 -17.47 4.05 -15.83
CA ILE A 62 -18.09 3.12 -14.88
C ILE A 62 -19.29 2.37 -15.47
N LYS A 63 -20.14 3.07 -16.24
CA LYS A 63 -21.34 2.52 -16.89
C LYS A 63 -21.05 1.53 -18.03
N LYS A 64 -19.83 1.52 -18.55
CA LYS A 64 -19.37 0.66 -19.65
C LYS A 64 -18.51 -0.50 -19.18
N LEU A 65 -18.17 -0.54 -17.89
CA LEU A 65 -17.39 -1.63 -17.30
C LEU A 65 -18.26 -2.87 -17.15
N SER A 66 -17.62 -4.04 -17.15
CA SER A 66 -18.22 -5.29 -16.67
C SER A 66 -18.78 -5.13 -15.24
N GLU A 67 -19.84 -5.88 -14.91
CA GLU A 67 -20.46 -5.85 -13.58
C GLU A 67 -19.45 -6.18 -12.47
N GLU A 68 -18.56 -7.13 -12.72
CA GLU A 68 -17.51 -7.49 -11.76
C GLU A 68 -16.54 -6.32 -11.53
N CYS A 69 -16.14 -5.60 -12.57
CA CYS A 69 -15.28 -4.44 -12.43
C CYS A 69 -15.99 -3.27 -11.75
N GLN A 70 -17.28 -3.03 -12.04
CA GLN A 70 -18.10 -2.03 -11.32
C GLN A 70 -18.12 -2.33 -9.82
N THR A 71 -18.45 -3.58 -9.46
CA THR A 71 -18.46 -4.03 -8.06
C THR A 71 -17.09 -3.83 -7.39
N ARG A 72 -16.00 -4.07 -8.12
CA ARG A 72 -14.63 -3.82 -7.63
C ARG A 72 -14.33 -2.34 -7.44
N GLN A 73 -14.83 -1.44 -8.29
CA GLN A 73 -14.65 0.00 -8.14
C GLN A 73 -15.35 0.49 -6.87
N GLU A 74 -16.59 0.06 -6.62
CA GLU A 74 -17.34 0.42 -5.41
C GLU A 74 -16.60 0.00 -4.13
N LYS A 75 -16.14 -1.26 -4.07
CA LYS A 75 -15.35 -1.77 -2.92
C LYS A 75 -14.05 -1.00 -2.71
N VAL A 76 -13.44 -0.47 -3.77
CA VAL A 76 -12.24 0.35 -3.64
C VAL A 76 -12.59 1.74 -3.13
N LYS A 77 -13.65 2.36 -3.65
CA LYS A 77 -14.14 3.66 -3.16
C LYS A 77 -14.42 3.60 -1.66
N GLU A 78 -15.17 2.59 -1.21
CA GLU A 78 -15.44 2.37 0.22
C GLU A 78 -14.14 2.24 1.03
N ARG A 79 -13.17 1.44 0.55
CA ARG A 79 -11.87 1.31 1.22
C ARG A 79 -11.11 2.63 1.31
N LEU A 80 -11.17 3.46 0.28
CA LEU A 80 -10.51 4.76 0.28
C LEU A 80 -11.16 5.71 1.27
N GLU A 81 -12.49 5.73 1.35
CA GLU A 81 -13.23 6.53 2.32
C GLU A 81 -12.89 6.12 3.76
N LEU A 82 -12.81 4.82 4.05
CA LEU A 82 -12.37 4.31 5.35
C LEU A 82 -10.93 4.73 5.67
N ARG A 83 -10.03 4.67 4.68
CA ARG A 83 -8.64 5.11 4.85
C ARG A 83 -8.53 6.61 5.10
N ASN A 84 -9.33 7.43 4.42
CA ASN A 84 -9.33 8.87 4.59
C ASN A 84 -9.80 9.23 6.01
N LYS A 85 -10.92 8.68 6.46
CA LYS A 85 -11.40 8.85 7.84
C LYS A 85 -10.35 8.45 8.88
N ALA A 86 -9.65 7.34 8.66
CA ALA A 86 -8.58 6.89 9.55
C ALA A 86 -7.32 7.79 9.50
N ALA A 87 -7.05 8.44 8.37
CA ALA A 87 -5.97 9.42 8.26
C ALA A 87 -6.35 10.74 8.96
N ASP A 88 -7.61 11.18 8.84
CA ASP A 88 -8.13 12.37 9.51
C ASP A 88 -8.11 12.20 11.04
N ALA A 89 -8.49 11.02 11.54
CA ALA A 89 -8.44 10.69 12.98
C ALA A 89 -7.04 10.73 13.59
N LYS A 90 -5.97 10.69 12.79
CA LYS A 90 -4.58 10.80 13.26
C LYS A 90 -4.04 12.23 13.25
N LYS A 91 -4.81 13.19 12.73
CA LYS A 91 -4.41 14.59 12.59
C LYS A 91 -4.93 15.47 13.74
N GLY A 92 -5.93 14.99 14.47
CA GLY A 92 -6.42 15.59 15.73
C GLY A 92 -5.73 14.99 16.94
#